data_AF-A0A6H3NT05-F1
#
_entry.id   AF-A0A6H3NT05-F1
#
_cell.length_a   1.000
_cell.length_b   1.000
_cell.length_c   1.000
_cell.angle_alpha   90.00
_cell.angle_beta   90.00
_cell.angle_gamma   90.00
#
_symmetry.space_group_name_H-M   'P 1'
#
loop_
_entity.id
_entity.type
_entity.pdbx_description
1 polymer ?
#
loop_
_entity_poly.entity_id
_entity_poly.type
_entity_poly.pdbx_seq_one_letter_code
_entity_poly.pdbx_strand_id
1 'polypeptide(L)'
;MKSTTLSLLTTLIIFILGISTISIYPAELRFPNGEVFHTEFIYEDERLLVVRFKGSEYKVPKKDLEYYNLVNNGQTNNSYKIAILSLKNGSVIKGTIADKNKDEVIIKSELGFLTINRSEIKNTVSEADDRPEFPIVYLANDKLDNQTRVGGSITYLPLFPPLGNQTPPLFGLSAFTEPAFLRFKNTYQLGFKFEYLQSTGPLKEVTTQSGYVYLHQSKVFQSNPLLDFYGIVGIGTSSVTYRFDQNNAKNGTNPSAYIELGWQGLKYGPSFYRIGWKNLCFFEIEKTHCGSGLELSGGVNF
;
A
#
# COMPACT_ATOMS: atom_id res chain seq x y z
N MET A 1 -33.15 -45.37 32.77
CA MET A 1 -32.35 -44.21 32.33
C MET A 1 -31.76 -44.51 30.96
N LYS A 2 -32.32 -43.94 29.87
CA LYS A 2 -31.74 -44.08 28.53
C LYS A 2 -30.88 -42.85 28.25
N SER A 3 -29.58 -43.06 28.12
CA SER A 3 -28.59 -42.05 27.76
C SER A 3 -28.64 -41.83 26.25
N THR A 4 -29.14 -40.68 25.82
CA THR A 4 -29.12 -40.23 24.43
C THR A 4 -27.72 -39.68 24.11
N THR A 5 -26.89 -40.50 23.45
CA THR A 5 -25.63 -40.03 22.84
C THR A 5 -25.96 -39.29 21.56
N LEU A 6 -26.11 -37.97 21.65
CA LEU A 6 -26.13 -37.10 20.49
C LEU A 6 -24.73 -37.14 19.85
N SER A 7 -24.64 -37.64 18.62
CA SER A 7 -23.38 -37.82 17.88
C SER A 7 -22.63 -36.50 17.75
N LEU A 8 -21.34 -36.46 18.09
CA LEU A 8 -20.44 -35.31 17.85
C LEU A 8 -20.52 -34.78 16.41
N LEU A 9 -20.88 -35.65 15.46
CA LEU A 9 -21.06 -35.32 14.04
C LEU A 9 -22.26 -34.41 13.78
N THR A 10 -23.39 -34.61 14.49
CA THR A 10 -24.57 -33.75 14.31
C THR A 10 -24.37 -32.37 14.91
N THR A 11 -23.62 -32.24 16.01
CA THR A 11 -23.21 -30.93 16.55
C THR A 11 -22.25 -30.18 15.64
N LEU A 12 -21.31 -30.89 14.98
CA LEU A 12 -20.37 -30.27 14.03
C LEU A 12 -21.09 -29.76 12.76
N ILE A 13 -22.07 -30.51 12.25
CA ILE A 13 -22.85 -30.13 11.07
C ILE A 13 -23.75 -28.92 11.35
N ILE A 14 -24.36 -28.83 12.53
CA ILE A 14 -25.16 -27.67 12.94
C ILE A 14 -24.28 -26.42 13.13
N PHE A 15 -23.06 -26.59 13.66
CA PHE A 15 -22.10 -25.48 13.79
C PHE A 15 -21.60 -24.98 12.42
N ILE A 16 -21.39 -25.87 11.44
CA ILE A 16 -21.01 -25.51 10.06
C ILE A 16 -22.17 -24.85 9.29
N LEU A 17 -23.42 -25.26 9.53
CA LEU A 17 -24.61 -24.65 8.94
C LEU A 17 -24.98 -23.29 9.57
N GLY A 18 -24.49 -23.00 10.78
CA GLY A 18 -24.71 -21.72 11.47
C GLY A 18 -23.80 -20.56 11.03
N ILE A 19 -22.77 -20.83 10.21
CA ILE A 19 -21.71 -19.85 9.87
C ILE A 19 -21.93 -19.17 8.49
N SER A 20 -22.92 -19.56 7.70
CA SER A 20 -23.01 -19.15 6.28
C SER A 20 -24.22 -18.28 5.92
N THR A 21 -24.57 -17.29 6.74
CA THR A 21 -25.40 -16.15 6.31
C THR A 21 -24.62 -14.84 6.43
N ILE A 22 -23.58 -14.68 5.59
CA ILE A 22 -22.99 -13.35 5.38
C ILE A 22 -24.09 -12.51 4.73
N SER A 23 -24.69 -11.61 5.51
CA SER A 23 -25.65 -10.64 4.98
C SER A 23 -24.91 -9.74 4.01
N ILE A 24 -25.24 -9.86 2.73
CA ILE A 24 -24.71 -9.00 1.68
C ILE A 24 -25.58 -7.74 1.70
N TYR A 25 -24.99 -6.61 2.05
CA TYR A 25 -25.66 -5.31 1.98
C TYR A 25 -25.39 -4.71 0.59
N PRO A 26 -26.37 -4.58 -0.30
CA PRO A 26 -26.11 -4.06 -1.64
C PRO A 26 -26.01 -2.54 -1.59
N ALA A 27 -25.02 -1.99 -2.29
CA ALA A 27 -24.85 -0.56 -2.47
C ALA A 27 -24.78 -0.18 -3.96
N GLU A 28 -25.38 0.94 -4.31
CA GLU A 28 -25.25 1.56 -5.63
C GLU A 28 -24.41 2.81 -5.54
N LEU A 29 -23.43 2.93 -6.44
CA LEU A 29 -22.58 4.12 -6.58
C LEU A 29 -22.74 4.66 -8.00
N ARG A 30 -22.99 5.96 -8.13
CA ARG A 30 -23.04 6.67 -9.42
C ARG A 30 -21.95 7.72 -9.46
N PHE A 31 -21.14 7.67 -10.51
CA PHE A 31 -20.10 8.66 -10.77
C PHE A 31 -20.60 9.75 -11.72
N PRO A 32 -20.05 10.98 -11.65
CA PRO A 32 -20.45 12.09 -12.53
C PRO A 32 -20.30 11.82 -14.03
N ASN A 33 -19.48 10.84 -14.41
CA ASN A 33 -19.28 10.40 -15.80
C ASN A 33 -20.40 9.45 -16.30
N GLY A 34 -21.42 9.18 -15.49
CA GLY A 34 -22.54 8.30 -15.80
C GLY A 34 -22.28 6.81 -15.51
N GLU A 35 -21.13 6.44 -14.95
CA GLU A 35 -20.84 5.05 -14.58
C GLU A 35 -21.56 4.69 -13.28
N VAL A 36 -22.24 3.55 -13.29
CA VAL A 36 -22.99 3.04 -12.15
C VAL A 36 -22.47 1.67 -11.78
N PHE A 37 -22.20 1.47 -10.49
CA PHE A 37 -21.73 0.23 -9.93
C PHE A 37 -22.66 -0.26 -8.84
N HIS A 38 -23.11 -1.49 -8.95
CA HIS A 38 -23.76 -2.21 -7.87
C HIS A 38 -22.73 -3.08 -7.15
N THR A 39 -22.55 -2.81 -5.87
CA THR A 39 -21.44 -3.31 -5.04
C THR A 39 -21.99 -3.90 -3.75
N GLU A 40 -21.12 -4.55 -2.99
CA GLU A 40 -21.40 -4.96 -1.62
C GLU A 40 -20.88 -3.87 -0.68
N PHE A 41 -21.74 -3.32 0.16
CA PHE A 41 -21.35 -2.39 1.21
C PHE A 41 -20.54 -3.12 2.29
N ILE A 42 -19.41 -2.52 2.69
CA ILE A 42 -18.58 -3.00 3.80
C ILE A 42 -18.69 -2.03 4.98
N TYR A 43 -18.38 -0.75 4.75
CA TYR A 43 -18.27 0.25 5.81
C TYR A 43 -18.33 1.68 5.23
N GLU A 44 -18.80 2.63 6.04
CA GLU A 44 -18.85 4.06 5.72
C GLU A 44 -18.22 4.88 6.86
N ASP A 45 -17.38 5.85 6.50
CA ASP A 45 -16.91 6.91 7.40
C ASP A 45 -17.38 8.28 6.87
N GLU A 46 -17.06 9.39 7.54
CA GLU A 46 -17.47 10.74 7.15
C GLU A 46 -17.14 11.09 5.70
N ARG A 47 -15.98 10.65 5.19
CA ARG A 47 -15.44 11.06 3.87
C ARG A 47 -15.38 9.95 2.83
N LEU A 48 -15.47 8.70 3.25
CA LEU A 48 -15.15 7.52 2.44
C LEU A 48 -16.26 6.49 2.54
N LEU A 49 -16.49 5.79 1.42
CA LEU A 49 -17.31 4.61 1.33
C LEU A 49 -16.43 3.42 0.95
N VAL A 50 -16.50 2.33 1.71
CA VAL A 50 -15.77 1.09 1.43
C VAL A 50 -16.75 0.06 0.90
N VAL A 51 -16.49 -0.43 -0.31
CA VAL A 51 -17.36 -1.37 -1.01
C VAL A 51 -16.57 -2.51 -1.65
N ARG A 52 -17.23 -3.65 -1.91
CA ARG A 52 -16.67 -4.77 -2.66
C ARG A 52 -17.33 -4.86 -4.03
N PHE A 53 -16.52 -5.03 -5.07
CA PHE A 53 -17.00 -5.27 -6.43
C PHE A 53 -16.19 -6.41 -7.06
N LYS A 54 -16.90 -7.46 -7.49
CA LYS A 54 -16.34 -8.69 -8.08
C LYS A 54 -15.21 -9.30 -7.23
N GLY A 55 -15.36 -9.28 -5.90
CA GLY A 55 -14.41 -9.83 -4.94
C GLY A 55 -13.31 -8.88 -4.46
N SER A 56 -13.09 -7.75 -5.12
CA SER A 56 -12.09 -6.75 -4.73
C SER A 56 -12.73 -5.62 -3.90
N GLU A 57 -12.02 -5.14 -2.88
CA GLU A 57 -12.47 -4.02 -2.05
C GLU A 57 -11.98 -2.68 -2.62
N TYR A 58 -12.80 -1.64 -2.51
CA TYR A 58 -12.53 -0.31 -3.03
C TYR A 58 -12.87 0.75 -1.97
N LYS A 59 -12.00 1.76 -1.84
CA LYS A 59 -12.20 2.96 -1.01
C LYS A 59 -12.52 4.15 -1.91
N VAL A 60 -13.79 4.53 -1.92
CA VAL A 60 -14.30 5.60 -2.78
C VAL A 60 -14.56 6.85 -1.95
N PRO A 61 -13.92 8.00 -2.23
CA PRO A 61 -14.26 9.28 -1.61
C PRO A 61 -15.68 9.69 -2.00
N LYS A 62 -16.51 10.09 -1.01
CA LYS A 62 -17.91 10.49 -1.28
C LYS A 62 -18.00 11.69 -2.23
N LYS A 63 -16.99 12.57 -2.22
CA LYS A 63 -16.89 13.72 -3.13
C LYS A 63 -16.74 13.35 -4.61
N ASP A 64 -16.28 12.13 -4.90
CA ASP A 64 -16.09 11.65 -6.27
C ASP A 64 -17.38 11.00 -6.82
N LEU A 65 -18.41 10.87 -5.98
CA LEU A 65 -19.73 10.31 -6.32
C LEU A 65 -20.73 11.43 -6.61
N GLU A 66 -21.52 11.26 -7.67
CA GLU A 66 -22.72 12.07 -7.92
C GLU A 66 -23.84 11.63 -6.96
N TYR A 67 -23.94 10.32 -6.71
CA TYR A 67 -24.98 9.72 -5.88
C TYR A 67 -24.56 8.36 -5.34
N TYR A 68 -25.08 7.97 -4.17
CA TYR A 68 -24.97 6.61 -3.66
C TYR A 68 -26.21 6.20 -2.84
N ASN A 69 -26.50 4.90 -2.81
CA ASN A 69 -27.60 4.32 -2.02
C ASN A 69 -27.14 2.99 -1.38
N LEU A 70 -27.25 2.90 -0.05
CA LEU A 70 -26.82 1.74 0.75
C LEU A 70 -27.94 0.75 1.08
N VAL A 71 -29.19 1.06 0.71
CA VAL A 71 -30.37 0.24 1.00
C VAL A 71 -30.92 -0.37 -0.30
N ASN A 72 -30.05 -0.60 -1.28
CA ASN A 72 -30.52 -1.11 -2.56
C ASN A 72 -30.87 -2.60 -2.41
N ASN A 73 -32.04 -3.03 -2.87
CA ASN A 73 -32.40 -4.46 -2.96
C ASN A 73 -31.95 -5.09 -4.29
N GLY A 74 -31.04 -4.41 -5.01
CA GLY A 74 -30.58 -4.78 -6.34
C GLY A 74 -29.51 -5.88 -6.37
N GLN A 75 -29.18 -6.30 -7.59
CA GLN A 75 -28.09 -7.25 -7.88
C GLN A 75 -26.74 -6.62 -7.50
N THR A 76 -25.81 -7.38 -6.92
CA THR A 76 -24.42 -6.95 -6.68
C THR A 76 -23.51 -7.37 -7.83
N ASN A 77 -22.30 -6.79 -7.89
CA ASN A 77 -21.25 -7.13 -8.85
C ASN A 77 -21.60 -6.87 -10.32
N ASN A 78 -22.53 -5.95 -10.56
CA ASN A 78 -22.93 -5.50 -11.89
C ASN A 78 -22.61 -4.02 -12.08
N SER A 79 -22.31 -3.63 -13.31
CA SER A 79 -22.03 -2.24 -13.68
C SER A 79 -22.69 -1.91 -15.00
N TYR A 80 -23.07 -0.65 -15.16
CA TYR A 80 -23.58 -0.13 -16.41
C TYR A 80 -23.27 1.35 -16.57
N LYS A 81 -23.42 1.85 -17.79
CA LYS A 81 -23.23 3.26 -18.11
C LYS A 81 -24.55 3.92 -18.48
N ILE A 82 -24.86 5.01 -17.79
CA ILE A 82 -25.95 5.92 -18.16
C ILE A 82 -25.45 6.79 -19.33
N ALA A 83 -26.14 6.73 -20.44
CA ALA A 83 -25.96 7.66 -21.53
C ALA A 83 -26.56 9.03 -21.17
N ILE A 84 -25.75 10.07 -21.37
CA ILE A 84 -26.15 11.47 -21.21
C ILE A 84 -26.13 12.09 -22.60
N LEU A 85 -27.30 12.20 -23.22
CA LEU A 85 -27.45 12.75 -24.58
C LEU A 85 -27.85 14.22 -24.49
N SER A 86 -27.03 15.09 -25.06
CA SER A 86 -27.37 16.50 -25.25
C SER A 86 -27.95 16.66 -26.65
N LEU A 87 -29.19 17.15 -26.74
CA LEU A 87 -29.85 17.42 -28.01
C LEU A 87 -29.49 18.82 -28.52
N LYS A 88 -29.61 19.03 -29.84
CA LYS A 88 -29.35 20.32 -30.49
C LYS A 88 -30.24 21.46 -29.98
N ASN A 89 -31.44 21.14 -29.52
CA ASN A 89 -32.38 22.09 -28.92
C ASN A 89 -32.02 22.48 -27.46
N GLY A 90 -30.95 21.93 -26.89
CA GLY A 90 -30.50 22.21 -25.53
C GLY A 90 -31.04 21.25 -24.46
N SER A 91 -31.98 20.36 -24.80
CA SER A 91 -32.48 19.34 -23.87
C SER A 91 -31.41 18.28 -23.56
N VAL A 92 -31.46 17.72 -22.35
CA VAL A 92 -30.57 16.63 -21.92
C VAL A 92 -31.40 15.42 -21.55
N ILE A 93 -31.10 14.28 -22.16
CA ILE A 93 -31.75 13.00 -21.89
C ILE A 93 -30.75 12.10 -21.17
N LYS A 94 -31.14 11.59 -19.99
CA LYS A 94 -30.38 10.61 -19.22
C LYS A 94 -31.11 9.26 -19.27
N GLY A 95 -30.39 8.19 -19.57
CA GLY A 95 -30.93 6.83 -19.52
C GLY A 95 -29.93 5.78 -20.02
N THR A 96 -30.31 4.51 -20.00
CA THR A 96 -29.45 3.43 -20.52
C THR A 96 -29.74 3.20 -21.99
N ILE A 97 -28.72 2.93 -22.81
CA ILE A 97 -28.93 2.61 -24.22
C ILE A 97 -29.56 1.21 -24.30
N ALA A 98 -30.76 1.13 -24.86
CA ALA A 98 -31.48 -0.11 -25.06
C ALA A 98 -31.18 -0.72 -26.44
N ASP A 99 -31.02 0.14 -27.45
CA ASP A 99 -30.69 -0.28 -28.82
C ASP A 99 -29.98 0.85 -29.60
N LYS A 100 -29.17 0.47 -30.59
CA LYS A 100 -28.41 1.38 -31.47
C LYS A 100 -28.64 0.99 -32.93
N ASN A 101 -29.43 1.78 -33.64
CA ASN A 101 -29.58 1.69 -35.09
C ASN A 101 -28.68 2.72 -35.78
N LYS A 102 -28.57 2.64 -37.13
CA LYS A 102 -27.75 3.56 -37.92
C LYS A 102 -28.22 5.01 -37.79
N ASP A 103 -29.53 5.22 -37.74
CA ASP A 103 -30.15 6.56 -37.75
C ASP A 103 -30.76 6.95 -36.40
N GLU A 104 -30.97 5.98 -35.51
CA GLU A 104 -31.70 6.15 -34.25
C GLU A 104 -30.97 5.50 -33.07
N VAL A 105 -31.21 6.02 -31.88
CA VAL A 105 -30.81 5.42 -30.60
C VAL A 105 -32.04 5.30 -29.73
N ILE A 106 -32.25 4.11 -29.15
CA ILE A 106 -33.33 3.87 -28.20
C ILE A 106 -32.76 3.97 -26.79
N ILE A 107 -33.27 4.90 -26.00
CA ILE A 107 -32.88 5.12 -24.60
C ILE A 107 -33.98 4.62 -23.68
N LYS A 108 -33.63 3.75 -22.73
CA LYS A 108 -34.48 3.42 -21.58
C LYS A 108 -34.26 4.47 -20.48
N SER A 109 -35.20 5.38 -20.36
CA SER A 109 -35.27 6.38 -19.29
C SER A 109 -36.14 5.87 -18.13
N GLU A 110 -36.21 6.65 -17.04
CA GLU A 110 -37.13 6.39 -15.93
C GLU A 110 -38.61 6.44 -16.35
N LEU A 111 -38.93 7.20 -17.40
CA LEU A 111 -40.29 7.35 -17.94
C LEU A 111 -40.65 6.29 -18.99
N GLY A 112 -39.69 5.46 -19.41
CA GLY A 112 -39.87 4.46 -20.47
C GLY A 112 -38.85 4.61 -21.60
N PHE A 113 -39.17 4.01 -22.75
CA PHE A 113 -38.30 4.01 -23.92
C PHE A 113 -38.51 5.26 -24.78
N LEU A 114 -37.41 5.87 -25.19
CA LEU A 114 -37.36 7.04 -26.04
C LEU A 114 -36.53 6.73 -27.28
N THR A 115 -37.12 6.87 -28.46
CA THR A 115 -36.40 6.76 -29.73
C THR A 115 -35.95 8.16 -30.15
N ILE A 116 -34.64 8.34 -30.34
CA ILE A 116 -34.04 9.63 -30.66
C ILE A 116 -33.29 9.50 -31.98
N ASN A 117 -33.55 10.40 -32.92
CA ASN A 117 -32.79 10.45 -34.15
C ASN A 117 -31.37 10.95 -33.88
N ARG A 118 -30.35 10.25 -34.38
CA ARG A 118 -28.94 10.60 -34.18
C ARG A 118 -28.60 12.00 -34.69
N SER A 119 -29.29 12.49 -35.71
CA SER A 119 -29.11 13.83 -36.25
C SER A 119 -29.49 14.95 -35.26
N GLU A 120 -30.29 14.64 -34.24
CA GLU A 120 -30.70 15.58 -33.19
C GLU A 120 -29.71 15.62 -32.02
N ILE A 121 -28.82 14.63 -31.92
CA ILE A 121 -27.84 14.50 -30.85
C ILE A 121 -26.64 15.41 -31.16
N LYS A 122 -26.28 16.28 -30.21
CA LYS A 122 -25.16 17.22 -30.31
C LYS A 122 -23.83 16.57 -29.96
N ASN A 123 -23.82 15.65 -29.00
CA ASN A 123 -22.61 14.97 -28.53
C ASN A 123 -22.45 13.57 -29.15
N THR A 124 -21.21 13.08 -29.21
CA THR A 124 -20.94 11.72 -29.67
C THR A 124 -21.56 10.72 -28.70
N VAL A 125 -22.46 9.86 -29.20
CA VAL A 125 -22.94 8.71 -28.44
C VAL A 125 -21.76 7.79 -28.25
N SER A 126 -21.25 7.69 -27.02
CA SER A 126 -20.09 6.87 -26.74
C SER A 126 -20.37 5.41 -27.12
N GLU A 127 -19.48 4.81 -27.91
CA GLU A 127 -19.44 3.36 -28.14
C GLU A 127 -18.92 2.59 -26.91
N ALA A 128 -18.64 3.31 -25.81
CA ALA A 128 -18.07 2.75 -24.60
C ALA A 128 -18.87 1.56 -24.08
N ASP A 129 -18.09 0.58 -23.61
CA ASP A 129 -18.52 -0.68 -23.00
C ASP A 129 -19.73 -0.47 -22.08
N ASP A 130 -20.78 -1.24 -22.33
CA ASP A 130 -22.01 -1.22 -21.54
C ASP A 130 -21.75 -1.67 -20.09
N ARG A 131 -20.56 -2.22 -19.80
CA ARG A 131 -20.15 -2.76 -18.49
C ARG A 131 -18.79 -2.19 -18.04
N PRO A 132 -18.74 -0.96 -17.51
CA PRO A 132 -17.48 -0.36 -17.07
C PRO A 132 -16.81 -1.19 -15.97
N GLU A 133 -15.48 -1.25 -15.98
CA GLU A 133 -14.71 -1.81 -14.87
C GLU A 133 -14.58 -0.80 -13.73
N PHE A 134 -14.47 -1.30 -12.49
CA PHE A 134 -14.34 -0.41 -11.33
C PHE A 134 -12.99 0.31 -11.38
N PRO A 135 -12.92 1.64 -11.17
CA PRO A 135 -11.66 2.36 -11.32
C PRO A 135 -10.59 1.88 -10.33
N ILE A 136 -9.45 1.44 -10.88
CA ILE A 136 -8.32 0.89 -10.11
C ILE A 136 -7.76 1.89 -9.09
N VAL A 137 -7.91 3.20 -9.33
CA VAL A 137 -7.51 4.26 -8.39
C VAL A 137 -8.18 4.14 -7.01
N TYR A 138 -9.38 3.54 -6.96
CA TYR A 138 -10.10 3.32 -5.72
C TYR A 138 -9.82 1.95 -5.09
N LEU A 139 -9.04 1.08 -5.74
CA LEU A 139 -8.76 -0.25 -5.21
C LEU A 139 -8.16 -0.12 -3.81
N ALA A 140 -8.81 -0.73 -2.83
CA ALA A 140 -8.40 -0.72 -1.43
C ALA A 140 -7.11 -1.53 -1.29
N ASN A 141 -5.97 -0.87 -1.55
CA ASN A 141 -4.64 -1.41 -1.27
C ASN A 141 -4.35 -1.46 0.24
N ASP A 142 -5.32 -1.13 1.09
CA ASP A 142 -5.19 -1.00 2.54
C ASP A 142 -4.77 -2.27 3.28
N LYS A 143 -4.91 -3.45 2.66
CA LYS A 143 -4.30 -4.67 3.20
C LYS A 143 -2.77 -4.72 3.01
N LEU A 144 -2.20 -3.94 2.08
CA LEU A 144 -0.76 -3.84 1.82
C LEU A 144 -0.14 -2.55 2.40
N ASP A 145 -0.94 -1.51 2.65
CA ASP A 145 -0.42 -0.21 3.09
C ASP A 145 -0.36 -0.04 4.62
N ASN A 146 -1.26 -0.62 5.41
CA ASN A 146 -1.21 -0.45 6.87
C ASN A 146 -0.59 -1.66 7.59
N GLN A 147 0.58 -2.09 7.13
CA GLN A 147 1.25 -3.27 7.66
C GLN A 147 2.41 -2.91 8.59
N THR A 148 2.52 -3.67 9.68
CA THR A 148 3.71 -3.62 10.54
C THR A 148 4.79 -4.45 9.88
N ARG A 149 5.95 -3.86 9.62
CA ARG A 149 7.08 -4.61 9.07
C ARG A 149 8.04 -4.99 10.18
N VAL A 150 8.48 -6.24 10.20
CA VAL A 150 9.60 -6.67 11.04
C VAL A 150 10.60 -7.37 10.14
N GLY A 151 11.87 -7.03 10.28
CA GLY A 151 12.90 -7.56 9.41
C GLY A 151 14.30 -7.41 9.97
N GLY A 152 15.25 -7.78 9.13
CA GLY A 152 16.66 -7.58 9.38
C GLY A 152 17.40 -7.17 8.11
N SER A 153 18.64 -6.74 8.27
CA SER A 153 19.49 -6.38 7.13
C SER A 153 20.94 -6.80 7.31
N ILE A 154 21.63 -6.92 6.19
CA ILE A 154 23.07 -7.10 6.10
C ILE A 154 23.63 -5.83 5.46
N THR A 155 24.67 -5.27 6.07
CA THR A 155 25.30 -4.02 5.63
C THR A 155 26.75 -4.25 5.24
N TYR A 156 27.16 -3.62 4.13
CA TYR A 156 28.56 -3.43 3.73
C TYR A 156 28.83 -1.93 3.60
N LEU A 157 29.74 -1.39 4.40
CA LEU A 157 29.94 0.05 4.55
C LEU A 157 31.44 0.42 4.57
N PRO A 158 32.03 0.70 3.40
CA PRO A 158 33.30 1.39 3.29
C PRO A 158 33.25 2.77 3.97
N LEU A 159 34.27 3.09 4.77
CA LEU A 159 34.42 4.38 5.44
C LEU A 159 35.22 5.36 4.57
N PHE A 160 34.93 6.64 4.69
CA PHE A 160 35.71 7.69 4.03
C PHE A 160 37.00 8.01 4.79
N PRO A 161 38.02 8.59 4.12
CA PRO A 161 39.24 9.04 4.78
C PRO A 161 38.96 10.05 5.92
N PRO A 162 39.77 10.04 7.00
CA PRO A 162 40.98 9.24 7.18
C PRO A 162 40.74 7.83 7.72
N LEU A 163 39.54 7.54 8.23
CA LEU A 163 39.27 6.27 8.92
C LEU A 163 39.29 5.10 7.92
N GLY A 164 38.70 5.30 6.73
CA GLY A 164 38.73 4.33 5.63
C GLY A 164 40.13 3.94 5.12
N ASN A 165 41.16 4.76 5.37
CA ASN A 165 42.53 4.41 4.99
C ASN A 165 43.19 3.43 5.98
N GLN A 166 42.64 3.30 7.18
CA GLN A 166 43.24 2.54 8.29
C GLN A 166 42.42 1.32 8.69
N THR A 167 41.16 1.25 8.26
CA THR A 167 40.21 0.21 8.64
C THR A 167 39.54 -0.34 7.38
N PRO A 168 39.46 -1.67 7.22
CA PRO A 168 38.61 -2.26 6.20
C PRO A 168 37.14 -1.77 6.30
N PRO A 169 36.32 -2.02 5.26
CA PRO A 169 34.89 -1.75 5.33
C PRO A 169 34.22 -2.39 6.56
N LEU A 170 33.22 -1.72 7.09
CA LEU A 170 32.36 -2.25 8.14
C LEU A 170 31.36 -3.24 7.52
N PHE A 171 31.21 -4.41 8.13
CA PHE A 171 30.21 -5.40 7.80
C PHE A 171 29.33 -5.66 9.00
N GLY A 172 28.04 -5.89 8.79
CA GLY A 172 27.19 -6.11 9.94
C GLY A 172 25.76 -6.49 9.66
N LEU A 173 25.03 -6.64 10.76
CA LEU A 173 23.65 -7.10 10.78
C LEU A 173 22.80 -6.08 11.51
N SER A 174 21.53 -5.99 11.12
CA SER A 174 20.55 -5.20 11.84
C SER A 174 19.24 -5.95 12.00
N ALA A 175 18.46 -5.53 13.00
CA ALA A 175 17.06 -5.86 13.15
C ALA A 175 16.25 -4.57 13.21
N PHE A 176 15.08 -4.55 12.59
CA PHE A 176 14.23 -3.37 12.56
C PHE A 176 12.74 -3.72 12.61
N THR A 177 11.95 -2.71 13.01
CA THR A 177 10.49 -2.75 12.97
C THR A 177 9.93 -1.42 12.49
N GLU A 178 8.87 -1.48 11.69
CA GLU A 178 8.11 -0.34 11.15
C GLU A 178 6.65 -0.53 11.53
N PRO A 179 6.22 -0.07 12.72
CA PRO A 179 4.85 -0.29 13.18
C PRO A 179 3.83 0.43 12.30
N ALA A 180 2.73 -0.26 11.95
CA ALA A 180 1.66 0.29 11.12
C ALA A 180 1.05 1.57 11.71
N PHE A 181 0.85 1.60 13.04
CA PHE A 181 0.25 2.72 13.76
C PHE A 181 1.12 3.98 13.82
N LEU A 182 2.39 3.90 13.40
CA LEU A 182 3.31 5.04 13.34
C LEU A 182 3.50 5.55 11.89
N ARG A 183 2.43 5.44 11.08
CA ARG A 183 2.36 6.04 9.75
C ARG A 183 1.66 7.39 9.82
N PHE A 184 2.25 8.42 9.20
CA PHE A 184 1.69 9.77 9.16
C PHE A 184 1.59 10.30 7.72
N LYS A 185 0.57 11.13 7.48
CA LYS A 185 0.23 11.69 6.16
C LYS A 185 0.08 10.61 5.07
N ASN A 186 -0.25 9.38 5.45
CA ASN A 186 -0.32 8.19 4.59
C ASN A 186 0.93 7.96 3.71
N THR A 187 2.06 8.59 4.02
CA THR A 187 3.23 8.65 3.13
C THR A 187 4.50 8.24 3.86
N TYR A 188 4.63 8.62 5.13
CA TYR A 188 5.82 8.39 5.92
C TYR A 188 5.53 7.39 7.02
N GLN A 189 6.42 6.42 7.22
CA GLN A 189 6.33 5.41 8.27
C GLN A 189 7.54 5.54 9.19
N LEU A 190 7.30 5.67 10.49
CA LEU A 190 8.37 5.65 11.48
C LEU A 190 8.84 4.22 11.70
N GLY A 191 10.16 4.02 11.81
CA GLY A 191 10.76 2.74 12.13
C GLY A 191 11.85 2.86 13.19
N PHE A 192 12.17 1.71 13.78
CA PHE A 192 13.21 1.56 14.79
C PHE A 192 14.17 0.48 14.32
N LYS A 193 15.48 0.74 14.44
CA LYS A 193 16.53 -0.16 13.98
C LYS A 193 17.62 -0.30 15.02
N PHE A 194 18.03 -1.52 15.29
CA PHE A 194 19.25 -1.83 16.03
C PHE A 194 20.26 -2.45 15.07
N GLU A 195 21.48 -1.95 15.06
CA GLU A 195 22.51 -2.32 14.10
C GLU A 195 23.85 -2.60 14.80
N TYR A 196 24.47 -3.70 14.41
CA TYR A 196 25.82 -4.09 14.82
C TYR A 196 26.70 -4.14 13.58
N LEU A 197 27.75 -3.31 13.53
CA LEU A 197 28.77 -3.36 12.47
C LEU A 197 30.15 -3.63 13.05
N GLN A 198 30.97 -4.38 12.32
CA GLN A 198 32.33 -4.74 12.69
C GLN A 198 33.26 -4.61 11.48
N SER A 199 34.47 -4.14 11.71
CA SER A 199 35.57 -4.15 10.75
C SER A 199 36.79 -4.75 11.43
N THR A 200 37.26 -5.87 10.90
CA THR A 200 38.44 -6.57 11.40
C THR A 200 39.59 -6.34 10.44
N GLY A 201 40.49 -5.43 10.79
CA GLY A 201 41.74 -5.20 10.07
C GLY A 201 42.92 -5.97 10.68
N PRO A 202 44.08 -6.00 9.99
CA PRO A 202 45.28 -6.68 10.48
C PRO A 202 45.84 -6.11 11.80
N LEU A 203 45.53 -4.84 12.13
CA LEU A 203 46.10 -4.12 13.27
C LEU A 203 45.06 -3.39 14.13
N LYS A 204 43.82 -3.22 13.64
CA LYS A 204 42.77 -2.46 14.33
C LYS A 204 41.42 -3.13 14.10
N GLU A 205 40.64 -3.26 15.16
CA GLU A 205 39.24 -3.66 15.07
C GLU A 205 38.34 -2.49 15.46
N VAL A 206 37.31 -2.26 14.66
CA VAL A 206 36.28 -1.25 14.94
C VAL A 206 34.94 -1.97 15.03
N THR A 207 34.26 -1.80 16.14
CA THR A 207 32.95 -2.38 16.37
C THR A 207 31.98 -1.27 16.76
N THR A 208 30.78 -1.31 16.19
CA THR A 208 29.73 -0.33 16.45
C THR A 208 28.43 -1.02 16.81
N GLN A 209 27.73 -0.47 17.80
CA GLN A 209 26.38 -0.86 18.20
C GLN A 209 25.52 0.40 18.17
N SER A 210 24.50 0.40 17.32
CA SER A 210 23.73 1.61 17.02
C SER A 210 22.23 1.38 17.15
N GLY A 211 21.54 2.32 17.77
CA GLY A 211 20.08 2.39 17.83
C GLY A 211 19.60 3.61 17.04
N TYR A 212 18.69 3.40 16.10
CA TYR A 212 18.14 4.45 15.25
C TYR A 212 16.61 4.51 15.31
N VAL A 213 16.10 5.73 15.23
CA VAL A 213 14.74 6.02 14.80
C VAL A 213 14.83 6.60 13.39
N TYR A 214 13.98 6.12 12.48
CA TYR A 214 14.03 6.54 11.08
C TYR A 214 12.66 6.78 10.48
N LEU A 215 12.64 7.59 9.43
CA LEU A 215 11.49 7.82 8.57
C LEU A 215 11.69 7.10 7.26
N HIS A 216 10.77 6.18 6.93
CA HIS A 216 10.68 5.49 5.65
C HIS A 216 9.60 6.14 4.79
N GLN A 217 9.89 6.30 3.51
CA GLN A 217 8.93 6.67 2.48
C GLN A 217 9.18 5.82 1.25
N SER A 218 8.13 5.33 0.60
CA SER A 218 8.24 4.67 -0.70
C SER A 218 7.28 5.25 -1.73
N LYS A 219 7.60 5.05 -3.01
CA LYS A 219 6.82 5.51 -4.15
C LYS A 219 6.90 4.49 -5.29
N VAL A 220 5.72 4.06 -5.73
CA VAL A 220 5.54 3.21 -6.91
C VAL A 220 5.41 4.11 -8.14
N PHE A 221 6.22 3.84 -9.17
CA PHE A 221 6.17 4.56 -10.44
C PHE A 221 5.37 3.78 -11.49
N GLN A 222 4.62 4.52 -12.33
CA GLN A 222 3.88 3.95 -13.46
C GLN A 222 2.92 2.81 -13.08
N SER A 223 2.43 2.80 -11.84
CA SER A 223 1.59 1.73 -11.30
C SER A 223 2.19 0.32 -11.41
N ASN A 224 3.53 0.20 -11.55
CA ASN A 224 4.23 -1.06 -11.65
C ASN A 224 4.84 -1.41 -10.29
N PRO A 225 4.40 -2.49 -9.61
CA PRO A 225 4.93 -2.91 -8.31
C PRO A 225 6.44 -3.17 -8.30
N LEU A 226 7.04 -3.52 -9.44
CA LEU A 226 8.49 -3.69 -9.57
C LEU A 226 9.24 -2.36 -9.57
N LEU A 227 8.57 -1.23 -9.80
CA LEU A 227 9.15 0.12 -9.78
C LEU A 227 8.81 0.83 -8.46
N ASP A 228 8.95 0.12 -7.34
CA ASP A 228 8.78 0.65 -5.99
C ASP A 228 10.15 1.06 -5.40
N PHE A 229 10.36 2.37 -5.28
CA PHE A 229 11.59 2.95 -4.73
C PHE A 229 11.33 3.57 -3.38
N TYR A 230 12.31 3.53 -2.49
CA TYR A 230 12.19 4.06 -1.14
C TYR A 230 13.35 4.95 -0.74
N GLY A 231 13.10 5.77 0.27
CA GLY A 231 14.08 6.54 1.00
C GLY A 231 13.90 6.37 2.50
N ILE A 232 15.01 6.35 3.22
CA ILE A 232 15.06 6.36 4.68
C ILE A 232 15.97 7.50 5.14
N VAL A 233 15.52 8.22 6.17
CA VAL A 233 16.36 9.15 6.93
C VAL A 233 16.29 8.74 8.39
N GLY A 234 17.44 8.41 8.98
CA GLY A 234 17.54 7.95 10.36
C GLY A 234 18.49 8.78 11.20
N ILE A 235 18.15 8.92 12.48
CA ILE A 235 18.99 9.53 13.52
C ILE A 235 19.06 8.59 14.72
N GLY A 236 20.17 8.62 15.44
CA GLY A 236 20.42 7.66 16.48
C GLY A 236 21.66 7.95 17.31
N THR A 237 22.01 6.94 18.09
CA THR A 237 23.22 6.93 18.91
C THR A 237 23.98 5.65 18.64
N SER A 238 25.31 5.76 18.60
CA SER A 238 26.22 4.67 18.30
C SER A 238 27.30 4.56 19.37
N SER A 239 27.38 3.39 20.01
CA SER A 239 28.53 3.02 20.81
C SER A 239 29.61 2.47 19.87
N VAL A 240 30.78 3.10 19.86
CA VAL A 240 31.92 2.75 19.01
C VAL A 240 33.05 2.27 19.89
N THR A 241 33.56 1.08 19.59
CA THR A 241 34.71 0.48 20.26
C THR A 241 35.84 0.34 19.26
N TYR A 242 36.95 1.02 19.54
CA TYR A 242 38.21 0.91 18.82
C TYR A 242 39.18 0.05 19.60
N ARG A 243 39.58 -1.09 19.04
CA ARG A 243 40.61 -1.95 19.62
C ARG A 243 41.93 -1.79 18.86
N PHE A 244 42.97 -1.40 19.58
CA PHE A 244 44.31 -1.10 19.04
C PHE A 244 45.29 -2.26 19.25
N ASP A 245 45.10 -3.08 20.30
CA ASP A 245 45.82 -4.32 20.56
C ASP A 245 44.93 -5.30 21.39
N GLN A 246 45.46 -6.44 21.85
CA GLN A 246 44.67 -7.44 22.59
C GLN A 246 44.08 -6.93 23.93
N ASN A 247 44.68 -5.92 24.56
CA ASN A 247 44.31 -5.45 25.91
C ASN A 247 43.82 -4.00 25.95
N ASN A 248 44.06 -3.22 24.90
CA ASN A 248 43.73 -1.80 24.82
C ASN A 248 42.58 -1.56 23.84
N ALA A 249 41.43 -1.25 24.41
CA ALA A 249 40.27 -0.77 23.69
C ALA A 249 39.84 0.60 24.24
N LYS A 250 39.40 1.48 23.34
CA LYS A 250 38.69 2.71 23.68
C LYS A 250 37.25 2.60 23.23
N ASN A 251 36.32 3.00 24.09
CA ASN A 251 34.91 3.08 23.77
C ASN A 251 34.45 4.54 23.83
N GLY A 252 33.45 4.85 23.02
CA GLY A 252 32.80 6.16 22.98
C GLY A 252 31.36 6.02 22.54
N THR A 253 30.52 6.99 22.90
CA THR A 253 29.14 7.06 22.41
C THR A 253 28.97 8.35 21.63
N ASN A 254 28.62 8.21 20.36
CA ASN A 254 28.52 9.31 19.41
C ASN A 254 27.10 9.35 18.84
N PRO A 255 26.50 10.54 18.67
CA PRO A 255 25.34 10.70 17.80
C PRO A 255 25.65 10.18 16.40
N SER A 256 24.65 9.64 15.74
CA SER A 256 24.79 9.13 14.37
C SER A 256 23.55 9.41 13.54
N ALA A 257 23.74 9.54 12.24
CA ALA A 257 22.65 9.72 11.29
C ALA A 257 22.96 9.00 9.99
N TYR A 258 21.93 8.50 9.32
CA TYR A 258 22.06 7.85 8.04
C TYR A 258 20.95 8.23 7.07
N ILE A 259 21.28 8.14 5.78
CA ILE A 259 20.33 8.24 4.68
C ILE A 259 20.50 6.99 3.83
N GLU A 260 19.38 6.39 3.45
CA GLU A 260 19.35 5.25 2.55
C GLU A 260 18.38 5.51 1.41
N LEU A 261 18.79 5.25 0.18
CA LEU A 261 17.93 5.30 -1.00
C LEU A 261 18.00 3.95 -1.69
N GLY A 262 16.86 3.40 -2.08
CA GLY A 262 16.85 2.03 -2.58
C GLY A 262 15.61 1.62 -3.34
N TRP A 263 15.61 0.34 -3.68
CA TRP A 263 14.56 -0.35 -4.40
C TRP A 263 13.95 -1.45 -3.53
N GLN A 264 12.62 -1.58 -3.56
CA GLN A 264 11.85 -2.52 -2.76
C GLN A 264 10.70 -3.21 -3.56
N GLY A 265 10.88 -3.36 -4.87
CA GLY A 265 9.86 -3.92 -5.77
C GLY A 265 9.62 -5.42 -5.62
N LEU A 266 10.50 -6.15 -4.92
CA LEU A 266 10.36 -7.59 -4.70
C LEU A 266 9.53 -7.89 -3.45
N LYS A 267 8.34 -8.45 -3.64
CA LYS A 267 7.42 -8.88 -2.57
C LYS A 267 6.89 -10.28 -2.90
N TYR A 268 6.91 -11.19 -1.92
CA TYR A 268 6.41 -12.56 -2.08
C TYR A 268 5.57 -12.96 -0.86
N GLY A 269 4.26 -13.03 -1.04
CA GLY A 269 3.33 -13.25 0.09
C GLY A 269 3.47 -12.13 1.14
N PRO A 270 3.63 -12.47 2.43
CA PRO A 270 3.90 -11.48 3.48
C PRO A 270 5.33 -10.94 3.45
N SER A 271 6.24 -11.56 2.69
CA SER A 271 7.65 -11.19 2.71
C SER A 271 7.97 -10.01 1.78
N PHE A 272 8.92 -9.17 2.20
CA PHE A 272 9.46 -8.08 1.40
C PHE A 272 10.99 -8.11 1.41
N TYR A 273 11.58 -7.55 0.35
CA TYR A 273 13.03 -7.43 0.21
C TYR A 273 13.39 -6.02 -0.30
N ARG A 274 14.52 -5.49 0.17
CA ARG A 274 15.03 -4.19 -0.25
C ARG A 274 16.52 -4.22 -0.50
N ILE A 275 16.94 -3.40 -1.45
CA ILE A 275 18.33 -3.15 -1.79
C ILE A 275 18.52 -1.64 -1.72
N GLY A 276 19.34 -1.19 -0.79
CA GLY A 276 19.57 0.22 -0.50
C GLY A 276 21.03 0.61 -0.64
N TRP A 277 21.24 1.83 -1.09
CA TRP A 277 22.52 2.54 -0.95
C TRP A 277 22.45 3.39 0.32
N LYS A 278 23.30 3.09 1.30
CA LYS A 278 23.29 3.68 2.62
C LYS A 278 24.52 4.56 2.84
N ASN A 279 24.29 5.76 3.36
CA ASN A 279 25.30 6.69 3.83
C ASN A 279 25.12 6.87 5.33
N LEU A 280 26.16 6.60 6.12
CA LEU A 280 26.13 6.66 7.59
C LEU A 280 27.23 7.58 8.09
N CYS A 281 26.93 8.45 9.04
CA CYS A 281 27.89 9.33 9.70
C CYS A 281 27.80 9.20 11.23
N PHE A 282 28.96 9.17 11.88
CA PHE A 282 29.17 9.28 13.31
C PHE A 282 29.73 10.67 13.63
N PHE A 283 29.10 11.37 14.56
CA PHE A 283 29.46 12.74 14.93
C PHE A 283 30.26 12.73 16.23
N GLU A 284 31.58 12.93 16.15
CA GLU A 284 32.43 13.18 17.31
C GLU A 284 32.65 14.68 17.50
N ILE A 285 33.07 15.09 18.69
CA ILE A 285 33.27 16.51 19.05
C ILE A 285 34.23 17.21 18.08
N GLU A 286 35.32 16.53 17.69
CA GLU A 286 36.36 17.12 16.85
C GLU A 286 36.22 16.76 15.37
N LYS A 287 35.49 15.68 15.03
CA LYS A 287 35.45 15.16 13.67
C LYS A 287 34.19 14.35 13.38
N THR A 288 33.74 14.41 12.14
CA THR A 288 32.70 13.53 11.62
C THR A 288 33.33 12.40 10.81
N HIS A 289 32.89 11.17 11.08
CA HIS A 289 33.33 9.97 10.37
C HIS A 289 32.16 9.40 9.59
N CYS A 290 32.25 9.40 8.26
CA CYS A 290 31.18 8.90 7.39
C CYS A 290 31.62 7.70 6.56
N GLY A 291 30.65 6.92 6.11
CA GLY A 291 30.83 5.84 5.15
C GLY A 291 29.63 5.73 4.21
N SER A 292 29.84 5.06 3.08
CA SER A 292 28.84 4.87 2.03
C SER A 292 28.95 3.48 1.46
N GLY A 293 27.84 2.76 1.38
CA GLY A 293 27.83 1.39 0.91
C GLY A 293 26.44 0.82 0.70
N LEU A 294 26.32 -0.50 0.78
CA LEU A 294 25.11 -1.23 0.42
C LEU A 294 24.45 -1.84 1.65
N GLU A 295 23.13 -1.83 1.64
CA GLU A 295 22.29 -2.52 2.60
C GLU A 295 21.30 -3.45 1.88
N LEU A 296 21.30 -4.72 2.26
CA LEU A 296 20.32 -5.70 1.81
C LEU A 296 19.40 -6.00 2.99
N SER A 297 18.11 -5.71 2.86
CA SER A 297 17.15 -5.93 3.93
C SER A 297 15.99 -6.79 3.47
N GLY A 298 15.36 -7.45 4.42
CA GLY A 298 14.16 -8.24 4.17
C GLY A 298 13.45 -8.59 5.46
N GLY A 299 12.20 -9.03 5.33
CA GLY A 299 11.36 -9.32 6.47
C GLY A 299 9.97 -9.74 6.07
N VAL A 300 9.05 -9.60 7.02
CA VAL A 300 7.64 -9.95 6.88
C VAL A 300 6.76 -8.76 7.25
N ASN A 301 5.65 -8.65 6.54
CA ASN A 301 4.57 -7.72 6.80
C ASN A 301 3.47 -8.42 7.60
N PHE A 302 2.97 -7.76 8.64
CA PHE A 302 1.85 -8.17 9.50
C PHE A 302 0.68 -7.20 9.39
#